data_AF-A0A972XIR3-F1
#
_entry.id   AF-A0A972XIR3-F1
#
_cell.length_a   1.000
_cell.length_b   1.000
_cell.length_c   1.000
_cell.angle_alpha   90.00
_cell.angle_beta   90.00
_cell.angle_gamma   90.00
#
_symmetry.space_group_name_H-M   'P 1'
#
loop_
_entity.id
_entity.type
_entity.pdbx_description
1 polymer ?
#
loop_
_entity_poly.entity_id
_entity_poly.type
_entity_poly.pdbx_seq_one_letter_code
_entity_poly.pdbx_strand_id
1 'polypeptide(L)'
;KELELIYRAKGLSREQAGMVAAQIMTDPKIALETLAREELGLDPNELGNPIKVAISSFISFAIGASVVVLPYLFFTGPTASTSIPLLLAVSLSLISMIIVGSVVGRLSGRGMIFSAARQLAWGVGAAVVTYGVGRIIGVNIG
;
A
#
# COMPACT_ATOMS: atom_id res chain seq x y z
N LYS A 1 -23.07 7.34 -21.40
CA LYS A 1 -24.28 6.86 -20.68
C LYS A 1 -24.12 6.99 -19.16
N GLU A 2 -22.92 6.77 -18.60
CA GLU A 2 -22.64 6.97 -17.16
C GLU A 2 -22.99 8.39 -16.68
N LEU A 3 -22.53 9.43 -17.37
CA LEU A 3 -22.89 10.84 -17.07
C LEU A 3 -24.40 11.07 -16.96
N GLU A 4 -25.20 10.53 -17.89
CA GLU A 4 -26.67 10.64 -17.84
C GLU A 4 -27.23 9.97 -16.58
N LEU A 5 -26.74 8.77 -16.24
CA LEU A 5 -27.17 8.06 -15.04
C LEU A 5 -26.79 8.81 -13.76
N ILE A 6 -25.59 9.39 -13.71
CA ILE A 6 -25.12 10.21 -12.59
C ILE A 6 -26.03 11.43 -12.41
N TYR A 7 -26.31 12.19 -13.47
CA TYR A 7 -27.18 13.38 -13.37
C TYR A 7 -28.64 13.03 -13.06
N ARG A 8 -29.14 11.89 -13.52
CA ARG A 8 -30.46 11.38 -13.11
C ARG A 8 -30.49 11.04 -11.62
N ALA A 9 -29.43 10.42 -11.09
CA ALA A 9 -29.30 10.17 -9.65
C ALA A 9 -29.22 11.47 -8.84
N LYS A 10 -28.71 12.56 -9.43
CA LYS A 10 -28.73 13.93 -8.86
C LYS A 10 -30.09 14.65 -9.01
N GLY A 11 -31.08 14.02 -9.64
CA GLY A 11 -32.46 14.53 -9.73
C GLY A 11 -32.86 15.16 -11.06
N LEU A 12 -32.02 15.11 -12.11
CA LEU A 12 -32.40 15.61 -13.43
C LEU A 12 -33.38 14.65 -14.12
N SER A 13 -34.30 15.21 -14.93
CA SER A 13 -35.16 14.40 -15.79
C SER A 13 -34.32 13.67 -16.84
N ARG A 14 -34.86 12.58 -17.42
CA ARG A 14 -34.14 11.78 -18.43
C ARG A 14 -33.70 12.63 -19.62
N GLU A 15 -34.58 13.50 -20.12
CA GLU A 15 -34.27 14.41 -21.22
C GLU A 15 -33.18 15.42 -20.84
N GLN A 16 -33.29 16.06 -19.66
CA GLN A 16 -32.31 17.04 -19.20
C GLN A 16 -30.93 16.40 -18.98
N ALA A 17 -30.88 15.24 -18.31
CA ALA A 17 -29.63 14.52 -18.09
C ALA A 17 -29.00 14.05 -19.40
N GLY A 18 -29.81 13.61 -20.37
CA GLY A 18 -29.33 13.22 -21.70
C GLY A 18 -28.73 14.39 -22.47
N MET A 19 -29.38 15.55 -22.45
CA MET A 19 -28.87 16.77 -23.09
C MET A 19 -27.56 17.26 -22.44
N VAL A 20 -27.51 17.33 -21.11
CA VAL A 20 -26.30 17.75 -20.37
C VAL A 20 -25.14 16.79 -20.64
N ALA A 21 -25.38 15.47 -20.57
CA ALA A 21 -24.37 14.48 -20.86
C ALA A 21 -23.87 14.59 -22.31
N ALA A 22 -24.76 14.76 -23.29
CA ALA A 22 -24.38 14.94 -24.69
C ALA A 22 -23.53 16.21 -24.90
N GLN A 23 -23.91 17.32 -24.25
CA GLN A 23 -23.16 18.57 -24.32
C GLN A 23 -21.75 18.42 -23.75
N ILE A 24 -21.61 17.82 -22.56
CA ILE A 24 -20.31 17.58 -21.92
C ILE A 24 -19.43 16.66 -22.77
N MET A 25 -20.02 15.63 -23.39
CA MET A 25 -19.31 14.69 -24.27
C MET A 25 -18.83 15.30 -25.60
N THR A 26 -19.22 16.54 -25.91
CA THR A 26 -18.77 17.25 -27.12
C THR A 26 -17.29 17.63 -27.03
N ASP A 27 -16.77 17.92 -25.83
CA ASP A 27 -15.36 18.15 -25.58
C ASP A 27 -14.76 16.95 -24.83
N PRO A 28 -13.91 16.12 -25.48
CA PRO A 28 -13.30 14.97 -24.85
C PRO A 28 -12.50 15.28 -23.58
N LYS A 29 -11.92 16.49 -23.45
CA LYS A 29 -11.17 16.88 -22.24
C LYS A 29 -12.13 17.12 -21.08
N ILE A 30 -13.18 17.92 -21.30
CA ILE A 30 -14.20 18.20 -20.28
C ILE A 30 -14.95 16.92 -19.90
N ALA A 31 -15.23 16.06 -20.89
CA ALA A 31 -15.85 14.76 -20.66
C ALA A 31 -15.01 13.87 -19.74
N LEU A 32 -13.71 13.74 -20.02
CA LEU A 32 -12.79 12.94 -19.21
C LEU A 32 -12.66 13.51 -17.79
N GLU A 33 -12.53 14.83 -17.67
CA GLU A 33 -12.44 15.52 -16.38
C GLU A 33 -13.71 15.30 -15.54
N THR A 34 -14.87 15.47 -16.17
CA THR A 34 -16.17 15.31 -15.50
C THR A 34 -16.40 13.85 -15.10
N LEU A 35 -16.07 12.88 -15.95
CA LEU A 35 -16.16 11.46 -15.61
C LEU A 35 -15.21 11.11 -14.46
N ALA A 36 -13.94 11.53 -14.52
CA ALA A 36 -12.98 11.29 -13.44
C ALA A 36 -13.47 11.83 -12.09
N ARG A 37 -14.11 13.01 -12.10
CA ARG A 37 -14.64 13.63 -10.89
C ARG A 37 -15.93 13.00 -10.40
N GLU A 38 -16.89 12.79 -11.30
CA GLU A 38 -18.25 12.38 -10.95
C GLU A 38 -18.38 10.86 -10.76
N GLU A 39 -17.56 10.07 -11.45
CA GLU A 39 -17.59 8.61 -11.37
C GLU A 39 -16.53 8.05 -10.41
N LEU A 40 -15.29 8.54 -10.51
CA LEU A 40 -14.17 8.02 -9.71
C LEU A 40 -13.94 8.81 -8.41
N GLY A 41 -14.60 9.96 -8.25
CA GLY A 41 -14.39 10.86 -7.11
C GLY A 41 -12.98 11.45 -7.06
N LEU A 42 -12.25 11.42 -8.18
CA LEU A 42 -10.89 11.93 -8.28
C LEU A 42 -10.94 13.41 -8.65
N ASP A 43 -10.07 14.24 -8.05
CA ASP A 43 -9.82 15.56 -8.61
C ASP A 43 -8.73 15.42 -9.70
N PRO A 44 -9.07 15.62 -10.98
CA PRO A 44 -8.11 15.49 -12.08
C PRO A 44 -6.91 16.44 -11.95
N ASN A 45 -7.03 17.52 -11.19
CA ASN A 45 -5.93 18.45 -10.92
C ASN A 45 -5.04 18.04 -9.74
N GLU A 46 -5.48 17.07 -8.92
CA GLU A 46 -4.71 16.50 -7.80
C GLU A 46 -4.29 15.04 -8.05
N LEU A 47 -4.36 14.56 -9.30
CA LEU A 47 -3.79 13.27 -9.68
C LEU A 47 -2.27 13.31 -9.45
N GLY A 48 -1.83 12.84 -8.29
CA GLY A 48 -0.41 12.85 -7.89
C GLY A 48 0.47 12.25 -8.98
N ASN A 49 1.66 12.84 -9.20
CA ASN A 49 2.60 12.37 -10.23
C ASN A 49 2.97 10.88 -9.99
N PRO A 50 2.66 9.96 -10.92
CA PRO A 50 2.81 8.53 -10.71
C PRO A 50 4.27 8.12 -10.50
N ILE A 51 5.21 8.77 -11.18
CA ILE A 51 6.65 8.54 -11.01
C ILE A 51 7.08 8.98 -9.61
N LYS A 52 6.59 10.12 -9.13
CA LYS A 52 6.88 10.61 -7.79
C LYS A 52 6.39 9.64 -6.71
N VAL A 53 5.17 9.10 -6.87
CA VAL A 53 4.59 8.09 -5.97
C VAL A 53 5.37 6.77 -6.00
N ALA A 54 5.80 6.33 -7.18
CA ALA A 54 6.60 5.12 -7.34
C ALA A 54 7.96 5.25 -6.65
N ILE A 55 8.67 6.36 -6.88
CA ILE A 55 9.99 6.63 -6.29
C ILE A 55 9.89 6.76 -4.77
N SER A 56 8.90 7.49 -4.25
CA SER A 56 8.72 7.60 -2.79
C SER A 56 8.43 6.25 -2.16
N SER A 57 7.59 5.43 -2.79
CA SER A 57 7.29 4.07 -2.34
C SER A 57 8.53 3.17 -2.35
N PHE A 58 9.33 3.23 -3.42
CA PHE A 58 10.58 2.49 -3.53
C PHE A 58 11.56 2.86 -2.41
N ILE A 59 11.77 4.16 -2.17
CA ILE A 59 12.68 4.64 -1.12
C ILE A 59 12.18 4.22 0.26
N SER A 60 10.88 4.40 0.55
CA SER A 60 10.30 3.97 1.82
C SER A 60 10.44 2.47 2.05
N PHE A 61 10.22 1.65 1.00
CA PHE A 61 10.43 0.21 1.06
C PHE A 61 11.90 -0.14 1.30
N ALA A 62 12.82 0.45 0.54
CA ALA A 62 14.25 0.18 0.65
C ALA A 62 14.79 0.50 2.05
N ILE A 63 14.37 1.64 2.64
CA ILE A 63 14.74 2.01 4.01
C ILE A 63 14.19 0.98 5.01
N GLY A 64 12.91 0.64 4.90
CA GLY A 64 12.28 -0.35 5.79
C GLY A 64 12.92 -1.74 5.71
N ALA A 65 13.19 -2.21 4.49
CA ALA A 65 13.83 -3.51 4.25
C ALA A 65 15.27 -3.54 4.77
N SER A 66 16.00 -2.42 4.65
CA SER A 66 17.38 -2.32 5.13
C SER A 66 17.47 -2.63 6.61
N VAL A 67 16.55 -2.14 7.44
CA VAL A 67 16.51 -2.41 8.89
C VAL A 67 16.60 -3.91 9.21
N VAL A 68 15.97 -4.76 8.40
CA VAL A 68 15.94 -6.22 8.59
C VAL A 68 17.16 -6.91 7.97
N VAL A 69 17.71 -6.35 6.89
CA VAL A 69 18.85 -6.93 6.15
C VAL A 69 20.20 -6.59 6.81
N LEU A 70 20.34 -5.42 7.43
CA LEU A 70 21.61 -4.98 8.03
C LEU A 70 22.26 -5.99 8.99
N PRO A 71 21.52 -6.70 9.88
CA PRO A 71 22.11 -7.74 10.72
C PRO A 71 22.87 -8.82 9.92
N TYR A 72 22.38 -9.20 8.75
CA TYR A 72 23.06 -10.19 7.90
C TYR A 72 24.28 -9.63 7.17
N LEU A 73 24.43 -8.31 7.03
CA LEU A 73 25.64 -7.73 6.44
C LEU A 73 26.79 -7.65 7.44
N PHE A 74 26.50 -7.41 8.72
CA PHE A 74 27.51 -7.18 9.74
C PHE A 74 27.81 -8.38 10.63
N PHE A 75 26.88 -9.31 10.78
CA PHE A 75 27.00 -10.45 11.70
C PHE A 75 27.18 -11.79 10.98
N THR A 76 27.62 -11.80 9.72
CA THR A 76 28.06 -13.00 9.00
C THR A 76 29.59 -13.09 8.99
N GLY A 77 30.14 -14.15 9.56
CA GLY A 77 31.58 -14.43 9.54
C GLY A 77 31.93 -15.83 10.07
N PRO A 78 33.16 -16.33 9.87
CA PRO A 78 33.56 -17.71 10.20
C PRO A 78 33.44 -18.06 11.69
N THR A 79 33.41 -17.06 12.56
CA THR A 79 33.32 -17.18 14.02
C THR A 79 31.96 -16.71 14.57
N ALA A 80 31.06 -16.23 13.71
CA ALA A 80 29.76 -15.72 14.12
C ALA A 80 28.77 -16.89 14.26
N SER A 81 28.12 -16.97 15.43
CA SER A 81 27.02 -17.92 15.63
C SER A 81 25.91 -17.62 14.61
N THR A 82 25.53 -18.62 13.82
CA THR A 82 24.56 -18.52 12.71
C THR A 82 23.19 -18.02 13.15
N SER A 83 22.87 -18.09 14.45
CA SER A 83 21.58 -17.67 15.02
C SER A 83 21.47 -16.18 15.37
N ILE A 84 22.60 -15.49 15.60
CA ILE A 84 22.61 -14.08 16.01
C ILE A 84 21.98 -13.14 14.97
N PRO A 85 22.36 -13.17 13.67
CA PRO A 85 21.79 -12.26 12.68
C PRO A 85 20.28 -12.46 12.52
N LEU A 86 19.80 -13.71 12.60
CA LEU A 86 18.38 -14.03 12.52
C LEU A 86 17.59 -13.43 13.68
N LEU A 87 18.06 -13.60 14.92
CA LEU A 87 17.38 -13.06 16.10
C LEU A 87 17.31 -11.53 16.06
N LEU A 88 18.38 -10.87 15.61
CA LEU A 88 18.40 -9.42 15.43
C LEU A 88 17.42 -8.98 14.34
N ALA A 89 17.43 -9.63 13.18
CA ALA A 89 16.53 -9.32 12.08
C ALA A 89 15.06 -9.48 12.47
N VAL A 90 14.71 -10.57 13.17
CA VAL A 90 13.34 -10.80 13.69
C VAL A 90 12.94 -9.72 14.69
N SER A 91 13.81 -9.42 15.66
CA SER A 91 13.53 -8.42 16.70
C SER A 91 13.33 -7.02 16.11
N LEU A 92 14.22 -6.62 15.19
CA LEU A 92 14.12 -5.34 14.49
C LEU A 92 12.85 -5.27 13.63
N SER A 93 12.51 -6.34 12.91
CA SER A 93 11.28 -6.41 12.13
C SER A 93 10.04 -6.22 13.00
N LEU A 94 9.95 -6.90 14.15
CA LEU A 94 8.82 -6.78 15.07
C LEU A 94 8.70 -5.36 15.63
N ILE A 95 9.81 -4.76 16.06
CA ILE A 95 9.84 -3.38 16.56
C ILE A 95 9.39 -2.40 15.46
N SER A 96 9.95 -2.51 14.26
CA SER A 96 9.57 -1.67 13.12
C SER A 96 8.10 -1.81 12.77
N MET A 97 7.54 -3.02 12.80
CA MET A 97 6.11 -3.25 12.56
C MET A 97 5.21 -2.62 13.61
N ILE A 98 5.59 -2.68 14.89
CA ILE A 98 4.87 -2.01 15.97
C ILE A 98 4.89 -0.50 15.75
N ILE A 99 6.06 0.09 15.46
CA ILE A 99 6.24 1.53 15.26
C ILE A 99 5.41 1.99 14.04
N VAL A 100 5.62 1.37 12.88
CA VAL A 100 4.94 1.75 11.63
C VAL A 100 3.43 1.54 11.77
N GLY A 101 2.99 0.39 12.29
CA GLY A 101 1.57 0.09 12.46
C GLY A 101 0.88 1.05 13.43
N SER A 102 1.58 1.47 14.47
CA SER A 102 1.11 2.48 15.42
C SER A 102 0.96 3.85 14.77
N VAL A 103 1.96 4.29 14.00
CA VAL A 103 1.96 5.58 13.28
C VAL A 103 0.83 5.59 12.24
N VAL A 104 0.73 4.56 11.42
CA VAL A 104 -0.34 4.44 10.41
C VAL A 104 -1.72 4.41 11.07
N GLY A 105 -1.85 3.72 12.21
CA GLY A 105 -3.09 3.70 12.99
C GLY A 105 -3.51 5.11 13.41
N ARG A 106 -2.59 5.85 14.04
CA ARG A 106 -2.82 7.24 14.47
C ARG A 106 -3.18 8.17 13.31
N LEU A 107 -2.44 8.10 12.19
CA LEU A 107 -2.70 8.92 11.01
C LEU A 107 -4.02 8.58 10.31
N SER A 108 -4.48 7.33 10.43
CA SER A 108 -5.74 6.87 9.82
C SER A 108 -6.96 7.04 10.75
N GLY A 109 -6.82 7.69 11.91
CA GLY A 109 -7.89 7.81 12.90
C GLY A 109 -8.30 6.48 13.55
N ARG A 110 -7.48 5.43 13.43
CA ARG A 110 -7.71 4.11 14.02
C ARG A 110 -6.93 3.97 15.33
N GLY A 111 -7.36 3.04 16.18
CA GLY A 111 -6.63 2.72 17.41
C GLY A 111 -5.20 2.27 17.12
N MET A 112 -4.22 2.88 17.81
CA MET A 112 -2.79 2.61 17.65
C MET A 112 -2.46 1.12 17.87
N ILE A 113 -2.95 0.58 19.00
CA ILE A 113 -2.73 -0.82 19.38
C ILE A 113 -3.36 -1.77 18.37
N PHE A 114 -4.59 -1.49 17.92
CA PHE A 114 -5.27 -2.32 16.93
C PHE A 114 -4.52 -2.36 15.59
N SER A 115 -4.06 -1.21 15.12
CA SER A 115 -3.32 -1.13 13.86
C SER A 115 -1.96 -1.83 13.94
N ALA A 116 -1.23 -1.66 15.05
CA ALA A 116 0.04 -2.35 15.30
C ALA A 116 -0.15 -3.87 15.40
N ALA A 117 -1.13 -4.33 16.17
CA ALA A 117 -1.43 -5.76 16.32
C ALA A 117 -1.82 -6.41 14.98
N ARG A 118 -2.64 -5.73 14.18
CA ARG A 118 -3.01 -6.18 12.84
C ARG A 118 -1.78 -6.27 11.91
N GLN A 119 -0.89 -5.30 11.96
CA GLN A 119 0.33 -5.31 11.16
C GLN A 119 1.28 -6.45 11.58
N LEU A 120 1.43 -6.68 12.89
CA LEU A 120 2.16 -7.83 13.41
C LEU A 120 1.56 -9.16 12.97
N ALA A 121 0.24 -9.31 13.02
CA ALA A 121 -0.44 -10.55 12.62
C ALA A 121 -0.14 -10.91 11.16
N TRP A 122 -0.24 -9.94 10.25
CA TRP A 122 0.10 -10.16 8.83
C TRP A 122 1.60 -10.41 8.62
N GLY A 123 2.45 -9.67 9.34
CA GLY A 123 3.90 -9.85 9.26
C GLY A 123 4.38 -11.21 9.71
N VAL A 124 3.98 -11.62 10.92
CA VAL A 124 4.29 -12.93 11.49
C VAL A 124 3.66 -14.03 10.64
N GLY A 125 2.41 -13.86 10.19
CA GLY A 125 1.74 -14.83 9.31
C GLY A 125 2.53 -15.07 8.01
N ALA A 126 2.95 -14.01 7.33
CA ALA A 126 3.76 -14.10 6.12
C ALA A 126 5.13 -14.74 6.38
N ALA A 127 5.78 -14.40 7.49
CA ALA A 127 7.07 -14.98 7.88
C ALA A 127 6.95 -16.49 8.17
N VAL A 128 5.91 -16.90 8.90
CA VAL A 128 5.63 -18.32 9.21
C VAL A 128 5.37 -19.12 7.94
N VAL A 129 4.57 -18.59 7.02
CA VAL A 129 4.31 -19.25 5.73
C VAL A 129 5.59 -19.37 4.92
N THR A 130 6.35 -18.28 4.76
CA THR A 130 7.60 -18.27 3.99
C THR A 130 8.63 -19.24 4.58
N TYR A 131 8.81 -19.23 5.90
CA TYR A 131 9.71 -20.15 6.60
C TYR A 131 9.23 -21.60 6.47
N GLY A 132 7.93 -21.85 6.60
CA GLY A 132 7.33 -23.17 6.44
C GLY A 132 7.56 -23.74 5.04
N VAL A 133 7.32 -22.94 4.00
CA VAL A 133 7.59 -23.31 2.60
C VAL A 133 9.08 -23.60 2.41
N GLY A 134 9.98 -22.74 2.89
CA GLY A 134 11.42 -22.97 2.82
C GLY A 134 11.86 -24.27 3.49
N ARG A 135 11.24 -24.60 4.63
CA ARG A 135 11.49 -25.85 5.37
C ARG A 135 10.95 -27.08 4.65
N ILE A 136 9.80 -27.00 3.98
CA ILE A 136 9.20 -28.13 3.24
C ILE A 136 9.97 -28.43 1.95
N ILE A 137 10.35 -27.39 1.22
CA ILE A 137 11.09 -27.54 -0.05
C ILE A 137 12.53 -28.03 0.20
N GLY A 138 13.02 -27.94 1.44
CA GLY A 138 14.29 -28.56 1.83
C GLY A 138 15.48 -27.79 1.30
N VAL A 139 15.48 -26.45 1.45
CA VAL A 139 16.69 -25.65 1.27
C VAL A 139 17.63 -25.92 2.46
N ASN A 140 18.19 -27.13 2.49
CA ASN A 140 19.46 -27.42 3.12
C ASN A 140 20.51 -26.72 2.27
N ILE A 141 20.69 -25.42 2.49
CA ILE A 141 22.00 -24.83 2.28
C ILE A 141 22.89 -25.47 3.35
N GLY A 142 23.72 -26.42 2.90
CA GLY A 142 24.79 -26.99 3.70
C GLY A 142 25.79 -25.95 4.17
#